data_AF-A0A139KSS9-F1
#
_entry.id   AF-A0A139KSS9-F1
#
_cell.length_a   1.000
_cell.length_b   1.000
_cell.length_c   1.000
_cell.angle_alpha   90.00
_cell.angle_beta   90.00
_cell.angle_gamma   90.00
#
_symmetry.space_group_name_H-M   'P 1'
#
loop_
_entity.id
_entity.type
_entity.pdbx_description
1 polymer ?
#
loop_
_entity_poly.entity_id
_entity_poly.type
_entity_poly.pdbx_seq_one_letter_code
_entity_poly.pdbx_strand_id
1 'polypeptide(L)'
;MKDKYTYLKGKSLVKWQFFDFNMGKGIKKIFTFMILLIGLSACTVRSTTEIYDTFDATSSLLGEKHDIPPIMLYPKNIFLKDSFLVVFNEKIDTCFQVFDKIGFGYKYAFGIKGEGPDDLILPASQLVANNHNETIVLDMNRFKKISFVNDQPTISNLEFSGAQPFYNGLIKLTDSLYICDSGLEEENEYAFIYPNGELKK
;
A
#
# COMPACT_ATOMS: atom_id res chain seq x y z
N MET A 1 -2.31 -11.26 26.32
CA MET A 1 -2.24 -9.81 26.07
C MET A 1 -2.77 -9.62 24.66
N LYS A 2 -3.94 -8.99 24.46
CA LYS A 2 -4.57 -8.85 23.14
C LYS A 2 -4.60 -7.36 22.80
N ASP A 3 -3.83 -7.00 21.79
CA ASP A 3 -3.76 -5.63 21.30
C ASP A 3 -4.98 -5.31 20.45
N LYS A 4 -5.61 -4.16 20.70
CA LYS A 4 -6.76 -3.64 19.96
C LYS A 4 -6.29 -2.59 18.97
N TYR A 5 -6.53 -2.82 17.68
CA TYR A 5 -6.33 -1.81 16.64
C TYR A 5 -7.63 -1.03 16.40
N THR A 6 -7.52 0.29 16.25
CA THR A 6 -8.64 1.22 16.03
C THR A 6 -8.38 2.01 14.75
N TYR A 7 -9.33 2.03 13.81
CA TYR A 7 -9.26 2.89 12.61
C TYR A 7 -10.25 4.05 12.73
N LEU A 8 -9.81 5.27 12.42
CA LEU A 8 -10.63 6.49 12.40
C LEU A 8 -10.79 6.98 10.95
N LYS A 9 -12.03 7.20 10.51
CA LYS A 9 -12.36 7.77 9.19
C LYS A 9 -12.49 9.30 9.30
N GLY A 10 -11.85 10.02 8.37
CA GLY A 10 -11.63 11.48 8.40
C GLY A 10 -12.88 12.37 8.42
N LYS A 11 -12.72 13.57 8.99
CA LYS A 11 -13.72 14.65 9.12
C LYS A 11 -13.72 15.59 7.91
N SER A 12 -14.90 16.06 7.51
CA SER A 12 -15.09 17.25 6.66
C SER A 12 -15.48 18.44 7.52
N LEU A 13 -14.80 19.58 7.36
CA LEU A 13 -15.06 20.85 8.06
C LEU A 13 -15.82 21.81 7.14
N VAL A 14 -17.07 22.16 7.50
CA VAL A 14 -17.83 23.23 6.85
C VAL A 14 -17.73 24.49 7.70
N LYS A 15 -17.28 25.60 7.10
CA LYS A 15 -17.13 26.91 7.74
C LYS A 15 -18.39 27.75 7.44
N TRP A 16 -19.10 28.20 8.48
CA TRP A 16 -20.26 29.09 8.33
C TRP A 16 -19.89 30.52 8.71
N GLN A 17 -20.15 31.48 7.82
CA GLN A 17 -20.16 32.91 8.14
C GLN A 17 -21.57 33.32 8.56
N PHE A 18 -21.70 33.97 9.71
CA PHE A 18 -22.95 34.59 10.15
C PHE A 18 -23.00 36.04 9.69
N PHE A 19 -24.10 36.43 9.02
CA PHE A 19 -24.47 37.82 8.75
C PHE A 19 -25.46 38.29 9.83
N ASP A 20 -25.21 39.45 10.42
CA ASP A 20 -26.12 40.07 11.39
C ASP A 20 -27.26 40.82 10.67
N PHE A 21 -28.49 40.42 10.96
CA PHE A 21 -29.72 41.09 10.50
C PHE A 21 -30.47 41.68 11.70
N ASN A 22 -30.83 42.97 11.61
CA ASN A 22 -31.56 43.67 12.68
C ASN A 22 -33.08 43.48 12.49
N MET A 23 -33.69 42.56 13.26
CA MET A 23 -35.10 42.19 13.15
C MET A 23 -35.94 42.65 14.37
N GLY A 24 -37.22 43.01 14.15
CA GLY A 24 -38.16 43.45 15.20
C GLY A 24 -38.48 42.37 16.25
N LYS A 25 -38.93 42.80 17.45
CA LYS A 25 -39.10 41.95 18.66
C LYS A 25 -39.91 40.65 18.45
N GLY A 26 -40.91 40.64 17.57
CA GLY A 26 -41.70 39.43 17.26
C GLY A 26 -40.96 38.44 16.36
N ILE A 27 -40.16 38.94 15.42
CA ILE A 27 -39.37 38.16 14.47
C ILE A 27 -38.14 37.56 15.17
N LYS A 28 -37.55 38.26 16.15
CA LYS A 28 -36.49 37.71 17.01
C LYS A 28 -36.92 36.42 17.71
N LYS A 29 -38.15 36.34 18.22
CA LYS A 29 -38.65 35.11 18.88
C LYS A 29 -38.75 33.94 17.92
N ILE A 30 -39.18 34.18 16.68
CA ILE A 30 -39.27 33.16 15.63
C ILE A 30 -37.87 32.70 15.22
N PHE A 31 -36.93 33.63 15.04
CA PHE A 31 -35.55 33.33 14.67
C PHE A 31 -34.82 32.56 15.79
N THR A 32 -35.03 32.94 17.05
CA THR A 32 -34.50 32.21 18.22
C THR A 32 -35.09 30.79 18.30
N PHE A 33 -36.38 30.61 18.03
CA PHE A 33 -37.01 29.29 18.01
C PHE A 33 -36.49 28.42 16.87
N MET A 34 -36.23 29.01 15.69
CA MET A 34 -35.64 28.32 14.55
C MET A 34 -34.20 27.86 14.84
N ILE A 35 -33.37 28.72 15.46
CA ILE A 35 -32.00 28.36 15.87
C ILE A 35 -32.03 27.23 16.93
N LEU A 36 -33.00 27.24 17.85
CA LEU A 36 -33.17 26.18 18.84
C LEU A 36 -33.56 24.84 18.20
N LEU A 37 -34.43 24.87 17.19
CA LEU A 37 -34.81 23.68 16.39
C LEU A 37 -33.64 23.13 15.56
N ILE A 38 -32.81 24.00 14.99
CA ILE A 38 -31.61 23.59 14.24
C ILE A 38 -30.54 23.00 15.19
N GLY A 39 -30.42 23.53 16.41
CA GLY A 39 -29.51 23.01 17.45
C GLY A 39 -29.89 21.61 17.97
N LEU A 40 -31.17 21.25 17.95
CA LEU A 40 -31.65 19.90 18.30
C LEU A 40 -31.39 18.85 17.22
N SER A 41 -31.04 19.28 16.00
CA SER A 41 -30.76 18.42 14.84
C SER A 41 -29.27 18.12 14.65
N ALA A 42 -28.41 18.46 15.62
CA ALA A 42 -27.04 17.98 15.65
C ALA A 42 -27.06 16.48 15.91
N CYS A 43 -27.23 15.70 14.84
CA CYS A 43 -27.15 14.26 14.84
C CYS A 43 -25.85 13.84 15.53
N THR A 44 -25.98 13.33 16.76
CA THR A 44 -24.91 12.58 17.39
C THR A 44 -24.76 11.28 16.59
N VAL A 45 -23.89 11.30 15.58
CA VAL A 45 -23.41 10.06 14.96
C VAL A 45 -22.66 9.34 16.08
N ARG A 46 -23.35 8.42 16.77
CA ARG A 46 -22.70 7.50 17.69
C ARG A 46 -21.73 6.69 16.85
N SER A 47 -20.45 6.78 17.17
CA SER A 47 -19.45 5.90 16.58
C SER A 47 -19.79 4.48 17.04
N THR A 48 -20.40 3.68 16.16
CA THR A 48 -20.62 2.26 16.42
C THR A 48 -19.27 1.58 16.31
N THR A 49 -18.67 1.28 17.46
CA THR A 49 -17.54 0.36 17.52
C THR A 49 -18.09 -1.05 17.43
N GLU A 50 -17.88 -1.71 16.28
CA GLU A 50 -18.15 -3.14 16.15
C GLU A 50 -17.03 -3.90 16.86
N ILE A 51 -17.36 -4.53 17.99
CA ILE A 51 -16.45 -5.41 18.73
C ILE A 51 -16.82 -6.85 18.38
N TYR A 52 -15.91 -7.53 17.68
CA TYR A 52 -16.05 -8.93 17.32
C TYR A 52 -15.42 -9.80 18.41
N ASP A 53 -16.24 -10.39 19.27
CA ASP A 53 -15.78 -11.28 20.35
C ASP A 53 -15.63 -12.75 19.89
N THR A 54 -16.36 -13.13 18.85
CA THR A 54 -16.38 -14.48 18.27
C THR A 54 -16.68 -14.41 16.78
N PHE A 55 -16.24 -15.42 16.02
CA PHE A 55 -16.58 -15.57 14.61
C PHE A 55 -17.55 -16.76 14.46
N ASP A 56 -18.62 -16.57 13.68
CA ASP A 56 -19.66 -17.61 13.49
C ASP A 56 -19.15 -18.84 12.73
N ALA A 57 -18.02 -18.70 12.04
CA ALA A 57 -17.38 -19.78 11.31
C ALA A 57 -15.90 -19.88 11.70
N THR A 58 -15.52 -21.05 12.21
CA THR A 58 -14.12 -21.46 12.32
C THR A 58 -13.81 -22.47 11.24
N SER A 59 -12.75 -22.20 10.47
CA SER A 59 -12.20 -23.14 9.49
C SER A 59 -10.79 -23.55 9.91
N SER A 60 -10.38 -24.76 9.54
CA SER A 60 -9.02 -25.25 9.75
C SER A 60 -8.20 -25.09 8.48
N LEU A 61 -7.01 -24.48 8.59
CA LEU A 61 -6.05 -24.44 7.50
C LEU A 61 -5.18 -25.70 7.54
N LEU A 62 -5.26 -26.53 6.51
CA LEU A 62 -4.33 -27.65 6.32
C LEU A 62 -3.09 -27.12 5.62
N GLY A 63 -1.93 -27.25 6.26
CA GLY A 63 -0.64 -26.89 5.69
C GLY A 63 0.01 -28.11 5.04
N GLU A 64 0.40 -27.99 3.78
CA GLU A 64 1.24 -28.97 3.10
C GLU A 64 2.68 -28.45 3.03
N LYS A 65 3.65 -29.34 3.27
CA LYS A 65 5.08 -29.03 3.17
C LYS A 65 5.60 -29.60 1.86
N HIS A 66 6.34 -28.77 1.11
CA HIS A 66 7.11 -29.22 -0.04
C HIS A 66 8.59 -28.92 0.19
N ASP A 67 9.44 -29.93 0.02
CA ASP A 67 10.88 -29.79 0.13
C ASP A 67 11.46 -29.41 -1.23
N ILE A 68 12.24 -28.35 -1.26
CA ILE A 68 12.92 -27.84 -2.44
C ILE A 68 14.44 -28.00 -2.29
N PRO A 69 15.20 -28.06 -3.39
CA PRO A 69 16.66 -28.05 -3.33
C PRO A 69 17.21 -26.83 -2.56
N PRO A 70 18.42 -26.90 -1.96
CA PRO A 70 19.02 -25.82 -1.18
C PRO A 70 19.59 -24.70 -2.10
N ILE A 71 18.78 -24.21 -3.03
CA ILE A 71 19.10 -23.12 -3.96
C ILE A 71 18.77 -21.74 -3.37
N MET A 72 18.10 -21.70 -2.21
CA MET A 72 17.65 -20.46 -1.55
C MET A 72 18.49 -20.12 -0.32
N LEU A 73 19.45 -19.21 -0.49
CA LEU A 73 20.27 -18.69 0.62
C LEU A 73 19.55 -17.68 1.51
N TYR A 74 18.82 -16.72 0.93
CA TYR A 74 18.25 -15.61 1.69
C TYR A 74 16.97 -15.05 1.04
N PRO A 75 15.85 -15.80 1.07
CA PRO A 75 14.59 -15.35 0.51
C PRO A 75 14.05 -14.15 1.30
N LYS A 76 13.69 -13.08 0.59
CA LYS A 76 13.19 -11.82 1.15
C LYS A 76 11.71 -11.59 0.85
N ASN A 77 11.24 -12.08 -0.29
CA ASN A 77 9.86 -11.92 -0.72
C ASN A 77 9.46 -13.06 -1.64
N ILE A 78 8.16 -13.34 -1.69
CA ILE A 78 7.56 -14.33 -2.57
C ILE A 78 6.29 -13.73 -3.17
N PHE A 79 6.14 -13.86 -4.48
CA PHE A 79 4.98 -13.35 -5.18
C PHE A 79 4.53 -14.27 -6.30
N LEU A 80 3.26 -14.15 -6.64
CA LEU A 80 2.67 -14.85 -7.78
C LEU A 80 2.66 -13.91 -8.98
N LYS A 81 3.04 -14.44 -10.14
CA LYS A 81 2.84 -13.76 -11.41
C LYS A 81 2.54 -14.79 -12.50
N ASP A 82 1.40 -14.61 -13.16
CA ASP A 82 0.89 -15.52 -14.18
C ASP A 82 0.81 -16.97 -13.64
N SER A 83 1.51 -17.91 -14.25
CA SER A 83 1.56 -19.33 -13.82
C SER A 83 2.72 -19.64 -12.86
N PHE A 84 3.47 -18.63 -12.43
CA PHE A 84 4.71 -18.79 -11.67
C PHE A 84 4.59 -18.32 -10.22
N LEU A 85 5.36 -19.01 -9.37
CA LEU A 85 5.74 -18.56 -8.05
C LEU A 85 7.17 -18.03 -8.15
N VAL A 86 7.38 -16.77 -7.79
CA VAL A 86 8.68 -16.11 -7.90
C VAL A 86 9.17 -15.75 -6.52
N VAL A 87 10.41 -16.13 -6.22
CA VAL A 87 11.06 -15.81 -4.95
C VAL A 87 12.17 -14.79 -5.21
N PHE A 88 12.11 -13.67 -4.50
CA PHE A 88 13.22 -12.71 -4.44
C PHE A 88 14.24 -13.16 -3.40
N ASN A 89 15.49 -13.32 -3.82
CA ASN A 89 16.60 -13.80 -3.02
C ASN A 89 17.79 -12.85 -3.17
N GLU A 90 18.11 -12.14 -2.10
CA GLU A 90 19.03 -10.99 -2.13
C GLU A 90 20.52 -11.40 -2.23
N LYS A 91 20.89 -12.60 -1.77
CA LYS A 91 22.32 -12.99 -1.58
C LYS A 91 22.90 -13.86 -2.70
N ILE A 92 22.29 -13.86 -3.87
CA ILE A 92 22.77 -14.61 -5.04
C ILE A 92 22.91 -13.68 -6.26
N ASP A 93 23.60 -14.14 -7.29
CA ASP A 93 23.93 -13.35 -8.50
C ASP A 93 22.68 -12.97 -9.32
N THR A 94 21.63 -13.80 -9.23
CA THR A 94 20.32 -13.58 -9.86
C THR A 94 19.26 -13.34 -8.79
N CYS A 95 18.66 -12.16 -8.77
CA CYS A 95 17.74 -11.75 -7.73
C CYS A 95 16.49 -12.64 -7.62
N PHE A 96 16.01 -13.24 -8.70
CA PHE A 96 14.73 -13.94 -8.73
C PHE A 96 14.86 -15.40 -9.13
N GLN A 97 14.21 -16.27 -8.37
CA GLN A 97 14.06 -17.69 -8.69
C GLN A 97 12.61 -17.99 -9.06
N VAL A 98 12.40 -18.75 -10.12
CA VAL A 98 11.08 -19.04 -10.69
C VAL A 98 10.75 -20.51 -10.47
N PHE A 99 9.56 -20.75 -9.94
CA PHE A 99 9.00 -22.07 -9.69
C PHE A 99 7.62 -22.20 -10.34
N ASP A 100 7.23 -23.43 -10.63
CA ASP A 100 5.83 -23.75 -10.92
C ASP A 100 4.97 -23.37 -9.72
N LYS A 101 3.87 -22.64 -9.98
CA LYS A 101 2.90 -22.29 -8.94
C LYS A 101 2.28 -23.52 -8.27
N ILE A 102 2.13 -24.61 -9.03
CA ILE A 102 1.61 -25.88 -8.56
C ILE A 102 2.77 -26.88 -8.48
N GLY A 103 2.93 -27.52 -7.32
CA GLY A 103 3.99 -28.53 -7.12
C GLY A 103 5.40 -27.95 -6.93
N PHE A 104 5.60 -26.63 -7.05
CA PHE A 104 6.81 -25.91 -6.64
C PHE A 104 8.11 -26.39 -7.29
N GLY A 105 8.02 -26.94 -8.51
CA GLY A 105 9.18 -27.34 -9.30
C GLY A 105 9.99 -26.12 -9.75
N TYR A 106 11.32 -26.14 -9.53
CA TYR A 106 12.21 -25.08 -9.99
C TYR A 106 12.27 -25.02 -11.53
N LYS A 107 12.24 -23.81 -12.10
CA LYS A 107 12.35 -23.56 -13.54
C LYS A 107 13.69 -22.96 -13.93
N TYR A 108 13.94 -21.73 -13.46
CA TYR A 108 15.11 -20.93 -13.82
C TYR A 108 15.25 -19.74 -12.85
N ALA A 109 16.32 -18.96 -13.01
CA ALA A 109 16.56 -17.73 -12.26
C ALA A 109 16.86 -16.55 -13.20
N PHE A 110 16.55 -15.33 -12.77
CA PHE A 110 16.75 -14.09 -13.55
C PHE A 110 16.99 -12.87 -12.64
N GLY A 111 17.24 -11.70 -13.25
CA GLY A 111 17.47 -10.44 -12.54
C GLY A 111 18.93 -10.31 -12.11
N ILE A 112 19.80 -10.09 -13.08
CA ILE A 112 21.24 -9.93 -12.86
C ILE A 112 21.51 -8.64 -12.09
N LYS A 113 22.47 -8.69 -11.17
CA LYS A 113 22.97 -7.49 -10.50
C LYS A 113 23.96 -6.73 -11.38
N GLY A 114 23.75 -5.43 -11.56
CA GLY A 114 24.59 -4.62 -12.42
C GLY A 114 23.96 -3.27 -12.76
N GLU A 115 24.59 -2.57 -13.70
CA GLU A 115 24.15 -1.25 -14.17
C GLU A 115 23.61 -1.27 -15.62
N GLY A 116 23.47 -2.46 -16.20
CA GLY A 116 22.81 -2.63 -17.50
C GLY A 116 21.34 -2.17 -17.49
N PRO A 117 20.74 -1.96 -18.68
CA PRO A 117 19.38 -1.44 -18.80
C PRO A 117 18.33 -2.33 -18.08
N ASP A 118 18.55 -3.64 -18.09
CA ASP A 118 17.66 -4.66 -17.52
C ASP A 118 18.19 -5.24 -16.19
N ASP A 119 19.37 -4.78 -15.75
CA ASP A 119 19.99 -5.20 -14.50
C ASP A 119 19.32 -4.51 -13.30
N LEU A 120 19.63 -5.02 -12.10
CA LEU A 120 19.18 -4.50 -10.82
C LEU A 120 20.39 -4.07 -9.98
N ILE A 121 20.34 -2.88 -9.38
CA ILE A 121 21.46 -2.38 -8.57
C ILE A 121 21.28 -2.81 -7.11
N LEU A 122 20.16 -2.40 -6.53
CA LEU A 122 19.77 -2.67 -5.16
C LEU A 122 18.23 -2.74 -5.06
N PRO A 123 17.62 -3.84 -5.56
CA PRO A 123 16.17 -4.00 -5.53
C PRO A 123 15.68 -4.13 -4.09
N ALA A 124 14.67 -3.33 -3.75
CA ALA A 124 14.00 -3.38 -2.46
C ALA A 124 13.33 -4.74 -2.26
N SER A 125 13.39 -5.24 -1.03
CA SER A 125 12.72 -6.50 -0.65
C SER A 125 11.21 -6.44 -0.81
N GLN A 126 10.62 -5.28 -0.57
CA GLN A 126 9.19 -5.06 -0.74
C GLN A 126 8.86 -4.65 -2.17
N LEU A 127 7.80 -5.24 -2.73
CA LEU A 127 7.27 -4.85 -4.02
C LEU A 127 6.48 -3.55 -3.89
N VAL A 128 6.67 -2.64 -4.82
CA VAL A 128 5.85 -1.43 -4.95
C VAL A 128 4.43 -1.81 -5.36
N ALA A 129 4.29 -2.79 -6.27
CA ALA A 129 3.00 -3.32 -6.68
C ALA A 129 3.13 -4.80 -7.06
N ASN A 130 2.14 -5.62 -6.71
CA ASN A 130 1.94 -6.95 -7.27
C ASN A 130 0.44 -7.20 -7.43
N ASN A 131 -0.02 -7.18 -8.67
CA ASN A 131 -1.40 -7.47 -9.05
C ASN A 131 -1.42 -8.14 -10.43
N HIS A 132 -2.63 -8.38 -10.95
CA HIS A 132 -2.79 -9.03 -12.26
C HIS A 132 -2.07 -8.28 -13.40
N ASN A 133 -2.03 -6.95 -13.34
CA ASN A 133 -1.54 -6.10 -14.43
C ASN A 133 -0.05 -5.78 -14.31
N GLU A 134 0.47 -5.67 -13.09
CA GLU A 134 1.84 -5.20 -12.86
C GLU A 134 2.51 -5.90 -11.68
N THR A 135 3.83 -6.06 -11.80
CA THR A 135 4.71 -6.40 -10.70
C THR A 135 5.88 -5.43 -10.77
N ILE A 136 6.00 -4.58 -9.76
CA ILE A 136 6.94 -3.46 -9.74
C ILE A 136 7.82 -3.59 -8.51
N VAL A 137 9.12 -3.53 -8.75
CA VAL A 137 10.17 -3.46 -7.73
C VAL A 137 10.75 -2.05 -7.74
N LEU A 138 10.98 -1.49 -6.56
CA LEU A 138 11.80 -0.29 -6.43
C LEU A 138 13.26 -0.72 -6.43
N ASP A 139 14.03 -0.26 -7.41
CA ASP A 139 15.46 -0.46 -7.48
C ASP A 139 16.14 0.90 -7.30
N MET A 140 16.61 1.16 -6.08
CA MET A 140 16.98 2.50 -5.59
C MET A 140 15.84 3.53 -5.71
N ASN A 141 15.89 4.38 -6.74
CA ASN A 141 14.87 5.38 -7.06
C ASN A 141 14.19 5.13 -8.41
N ARG A 142 14.38 3.94 -8.98
CA ARG A 142 13.82 3.55 -10.29
C ARG A 142 12.78 2.45 -10.10
N PHE A 143 11.72 2.53 -10.87
CA PHE A 143 10.77 1.41 -10.95
C PHE A 143 11.23 0.43 -12.01
N LYS A 144 11.29 -0.85 -11.61
CA LYS A 144 11.57 -1.98 -12.49
C LYS A 144 10.31 -2.84 -12.56
N LYS A 145 9.71 -2.94 -13.74
CA LYS A 145 8.57 -3.82 -14.00
C LYS A 145 9.07 -5.20 -14.37
N ILE A 146 8.56 -6.21 -13.68
CA ILE A 146 8.74 -7.62 -14.00
C ILE A 146 7.51 -8.10 -14.76
N SER A 147 7.73 -8.69 -15.93
CA SER A 147 6.69 -9.32 -16.74
C SER A 147 7.17 -10.67 -17.27
N PHE A 148 6.25 -11.51 -17.74
CA PHE A 148 6.58 -12.75 -18.43
C PHE A 148 5.97 -12.70 -19.83
N VAL A 149 6.82 -12.84 -20.85
CA VAL A 149 6.39 -12.88 -22.26
C VAL A 149 6.82 -14.24 -22.80
N ASN A 150 5.84 -15.06 -23.21
CA ASN A 150 6.08 -16.45 -23.64
C ASN A 150 6.88 -17.25 -22.59
N ASP A 151 6.47 -17.15 -21.32
CA ASP A 151 7.13 -17.80 -20.17
C ASP A 151 8.60 -17.39 -19.94
N GLN A 152 9.06 -16.31 -20.56
CA GLN A 152 10.39 -15.73 -20.32
C GLN A 152 10.27 -14.42 -19.55
N PRO A 153 11.10 -14.21 -18.52
CA PRO A 153 11.04 -13.01 -17.71
C PRO A 153 11.59 -11.83 -18.50
N THR A 154 10.92 -10.68 -18.38
CA THR A 154 11.41 -9.40 -18.87
C THR A 154 11.40 -8.39 -17.74
N ILE A 155 12.49 -7.62 -17.65
CA ILE A 155 12.61 -6.48 -16.75
C ILE A 155 12.64 -5.23 -17.61
N SER A 156 11.76 -4.28 -17.32
CA SER A 156 11.76 -2.98 -18.00
C SER A 156 11.72 -1.84 -17.00
N ASN A 157 12.30 -0.71 -17.40
CA ASN A 157 12.23 0.50 -16.60
C ASN A 157 10.85 1.14 -16.75
N LEU A 158 10.27 1.59 -15.64
CA LEU A 158 9.12 2.48 -15.62
C LEU A 158 9.57 3.85 -15.12
N GLU A 159 9.01 4.89 -15.73
CA GLU A 159 9.24 6.25 -15.26
C GLU A 159 8.66 6.43 -13.85
N PHE A 160 9.49 6.91 -12.95
CA PHE A 160 9.11 7.34 -11.63
C PHE A 160 9.93 8.58 -11.28
N SER A 161 9.26 9.72 -11.19
CA SER A 161 9.90 11.00 -10.92
C SER A 161 10.11 11.21 -9.43
N GLY A 162 10.59 10.19 -8.72
CA GLY A 162 10.85 10.28 -7.30
C GLY A 162 11.87 11.38 -6.98
N ALA A 163 11.55 12.28 -6.06
CA ALA A 163 12.45 13.32 -5.58
C ALA A 163 13.54 12.80 -4.61
N GLN A 164 13.33 11.64 -3.97
CA GLN A 164 14.27 11.05 -3.03
C GLN A 164 15.13 9.95 -3.67
N PRO A 165 16.38 9.78 -3.20
CA PRO A 165 17.29 8.73 -3.69
C PRO A 165 16.84 7.30 -3.32
N PHE A 166 15.99 7.15 -2.31
CA PHE A 166 15.39 5.89 -1.88
C PHE A 166 14.06 6.16 -1.17
N TYR A 167 13.17 5.18 -1.19
CA TYR A 167 11.90 5.21 -0.47
C TYR A 167 11.74 3.91 0.32
N ASN A 168 11.71 4.02 1.65
CA ASN A 168 11.51 2.86 2.51
C ASN A 168 10.03 2.48 2.55
N GLY A 169 9.73 1.20 2.38
CA GLY A 169 8.35 0.72 2.43
C GLY A 169 7.44 1.28 1.35
N LEU A 170 7.98 1.68 0.18
CA LEU A 170 7.17 2.27 -0.89
C LEU A 170 6.16 1.27 -1.46
N ILE A 171 4.88 1.62 -1.41
CA ILE A 171 3.75 0.84 -1.93
C ILE A 171 2.89 1.73 -2.81
N LYS A 172 2.45 1.21 -3.95
CA LYS A 172 1.44 1.83 -4.81
C LYS A 172 0.05 1.57 -4.24
N LEU A 173 -0.69 2.64 -3.94
CA LEU A 173 -2.08 2.56 -3.49
C LEU A 173 -3.05 2.64 -4.67
N THR A 174 -2.77 3.57 -5.59
CA THR A 174 -3.51 3.78 -6.84
C THR A 174 -2.53 4.26 -7.93
N ASP A 175 -3.00 4.42 -9.17
CA ASP A 175 -2.19 5.02 -10.24
C ASP A 175 -1.77 6.47 -9.94
N SER A 176 -2.45 7.14 -9.01
CA SER A 176 -2.22 8.53 -8.64
C SER A 176 -1.60 8.72 -7.26
N LEU A 177 -1.29 7.64 -6.53
CA LEU A 177 -0.85 7.76 -5.14
C LEU A 177 -0.01 6.57 -4.67
N TYR A 178 1.10 6.90 -4.03
CA TYR A 178 1.98 5.97 -3.34
C TYR A 178 2.04 6.35 -1.86
N ILE A 179 2.47 5.39 -1.04
CA ILE A 179 2.77 5.58 0.39
C ILE A 179 4.15 4.99 0.68
N CYS A 180 4.90 5.62 1.57
CA CYS A 180 6.16 5.11 2.09
C CYS A 180 6.31 5.51 3.57
N ASP A 181 7.32 4.98 4.23
CA ASP A 181 7.74 5.46 5.55
C ASP A 181 8.22 6.91 5.41
N SER A 182 7.78 7.79 6.29
CA SER A 182 8.11 9.22 6.26
C SER A 182 9.57 9.51 6.59
N GLY A 183 10.21 8.65 7.39
CA GLY A 183 11.57 8.81 7.86
C GLY A 183 11.65 8.95 9.38
N LEU A 184 12.88 9.07 9.89
CA LEU A 184 13.12 9.29 11.31
C LEU A 184 12.73 10.74 11.67
N GLU A 185 12.13 10.93 12.84
CA GLU A 185 11.77 12.24 13.42
C GLU A 185 10.65 13.03 12.73
N GLU A 186 9.95 12.41 11.77
CA GLU A 186 8.76 13.00 11.16
C GLU A 186 7.52 12.87 12.07
N GLU A 187 6.61 13.86 12.01
CA GLU A 187 5.40 13.86 12.85
C GLU A 187 4.43 12.69 12.54
N ASN A 188 4.41 12.26 11.28
CA ASN A 188 3.59 11.13 10.82
C ASN A 188 4.49 9.95 10.51
N GLU A 189 4.02 8.72 10.74
CA GLU A 189 4.76 7.48 10.40
C GLU A 189 4.90 7.26 8.88
N TYR A 190 3.96 7.78 8.11
CA TYR A 190 3.87 7.56 6.67
C TYR A 190 3.79 8.86 5.90
N ALA A 191 4.39 8.85 4.72
CA ALA A 191 4.31 9.92 3.73
C ALA A 191 3.56 9.43 2.49
N PHE A 192 2.74 10.29 1.92
CA PHE A 192 2.03 10.03 0.68
C PHE A 192 2.72 10.76 -0.46
N ILE A 193 2.92 10.08 -1.59
CA ILE A 193 3.70 10.58 -2.72
C ILE A 193 2.84 10.52 -3.99
N TYR A 194 2.80 11.61 -4.74
CA TYR A 194 2.23 11.63 -6.08
C TYR A 194 3.22 11.05 -7.11
N PRO A 195 2.75 10.59 -8.29
CA PRO A 195 3.64 10.00 -9.32
C PRO A 195 4.77 10.93 -9.79
N ASN A 196 4.59 12.25 -9.65
CA ASN A 196 5.60 13.27 -9.96
C ASN A 196 6.67 13.43 -8.85
N GLY A 197 6.61 12.62 -7.78
CA GLY A 197 7.53 12.66 -6.63
C GLY A 197 7.17 13.67 -5.55
N GLU A 198 6.12 14.47 -5.72
CA GLU A 198 5.70 15.45 -4.71
C GLU A 198 5.03 14.78 -3.51
N LEU A 199 5.39 15.23 -2.32
CA LEU A 199 4.73 14.81 -1.08
C LEU A 199 3.36 15.46 -0.96
N LYS A 200 2.36 14.65 -0.64
CA LYS A 200 1.01 15.11 -0.31
C LYS A 200 1.02 15.61 1.14
N LYS A 201 0.84 16.93 1.27
CA LYS A 201 0.67 17.63 2.55
C LYS A 201 -0.71 17.42 3.14
#